data_AF-A0AA94HT43-F1
#
_entry.id   AF-A0AA94HT43-F1
#
_cell.length_a   1.000
_cell.length_b   1.000
_cell.length_c   1.000
_cell.angle_alpha   90.00
_cell.angle_beta   90.00
_cell.angle_gamma   90.00
#
_symmetry.space_group_name_H-M   'P 1'
#
loop_
_entity.id
_entity.type
_entity.pdbx_description
1 polymer ?
#
loop_
_entity_poly.entity_id
_entity_poly.type
_entity_poly.pdbx_seq_one_letter_code
_entity_poly.pdbx_strand_id
1 'polypeptide(L)'
;MGHPTIYPTGVTVYNPEKAWSGFTIIQAPDNGALLLGMNGHEIRMWKDVHGFPNKMFPGGMLMGSTGTRHPKHGLQDELDLVQIDWDGNIVWKFDRAEFIEDPGMEGRWMARQHHDFQREGSSTGYYAPGQEPKIDSGNTLVLCHKNTVNPYISDKMLVDDVIYEVTWDGDIVWEWNCADHVEEMGFTEAARNAMCRDPNFRGGTIMENAPGVGDWMHVNSMSTLGPNKWFDAGDARFHPDNIIIDGRETNIRRIQLASATPSRLNEKARWYSTLASPSNQRLRGVWAMHTLPGKNGTTSARQ
;
A
#
# COMPACT_ATOMS: atom_id res chain seq x y z
N MET A 1 -20.29 11.29 37.19
CA MET A 1 -18.89 10.81 37.05
C MET A 1 -18.13 11.87 36.27
N GLY A 2 -16.97 12.32 36.76
CA GLY A 2 -16.19 13.36 36.09
C GLY A 2 -15.47 12.78 34.88
N HIS A 3 -15.83 13.24 33.67
CA HIS A 3 -15.02 13.00 32.49
C HIS A 3 -13.82 13.95 32.55
N PRO A 4 -12.57 13.46 32.41
CA PRO A 4 -11.42 14.34 32.33
C PRO A 4 -11.58 15.29 31.12
N THR A 5 -11.39 16.58 31.34
CA THR A 5 -11.43 17.62 30.28
C THR A 5 -10.04 17.87 29.68
N ILE A 6 -9.00 17.26 30.26
CA ILE A 6 -7.61 17.33 29.80
C ILE A 6 -7.15 15.91 29.54
N TYR A 7 -6.78 15.62 28.29
CA TYR A 7 -6.22 14.35 27.86
C TYR A 7 -4.73 14.55 27.59
N PRO A 8 -3.83 13.71 28.11
CA PRO A 8 -2.42 13.77 27.72
C PRO A 8 -2.33 13.51 26.21
N THR A 9 -1.71 14.45 25.48
CA THR A 9 -1.44 14.35 24.06
C THR A 9 -0.01 13.85 23.83
N GLY A 10 0.21 13.08 22.76
CA GLY A 10 1.51 12.45 22.47
C GLY A 10 1.67 11.05 23.08
N VAL A 11 2.92 10.64 23.34
CA VAL A 11 3.21 9.32 23.93
C VAL A 11 2.95 9.37 25.43
N THR A 12 1.98 8.58 25.89
CA THR A 12 1.60 8.51 27.31
C THR A 12 2.48 7.56 28.10
N VAL A 13 2.99 6.49 27.48
CA VAL A 13 3.86 5.48 28.12
C VAL A 13 4.91 5.02 27.12
N TYR A 14 6.18 5.12 27.50
CA TYR A 14 7.31 4.52 26.79
C TYR A 14 8.18 3.74 27.78
N ASN A 15 8.29 2.42 27.58
CA ASN A 15 9.16 1.55 28.36
C ASN A 15 10.23 0.94 27.44
N PRO A 16 11.48 1.43 27.47
CA PRO A 16 12.55 0.98 26.58
C PRO A 16 13.00 -0.47 26.83
N GLU A 17 12.66 -1.07 27.97
CA GLU A 17 12.92 -2.50 28.22
C GLU A 17 11.92 -3.41 27.47
N LYS A 18 10.78 -2.86 27.05
CA LYS A 18 9.68 -3.60 26.40
C LYS A 18 9.35 -3.10 25.00
N ALA A 19 9.96 -2.00 24.57
CA ALA A 19 9.71 -1.36 23.29
C ALA A 19 11.05 -1.05 22.61
N TRP A 20 11.06 -1.15 21.29
CA TRP A 20 12.22 -0.75 20.51
C TRP A 20 12.27 0.77 20.38
N SER A 21 13.43 1.36 20.68
CA SER A 21 13.69 2.78 20.43
C SER A 21 13.64 3.07 18.94
N GLY A 22 12.93 4.12 18.54
CA GLY A 22 12.84 4.54 17.15
C GLY A 22 12.14 5.88 16.98
N PHE A 23 11.57 6.07 15.81
CA PHE A 23 10.76 7.23 15.47
C PHE A 23 9.43 6.78 14.90
N THR A 24 8.41 7.60 15.09
CA THR A 24 7.08 7.36 14.54
C THR A 24 6.74 8.49 13.60
N ILE A 25 6.47 8.17 12.34
CA ILE A 25 5.95 9.11 11.35
C ILE A 25 4.44 8.94 11.26
N ILE A 26 3.69 10.03 11.41
CA ILE A 26 2.23 10.04 11.26
C ILE A 26 1.80 11.14 10.29
N GLN A 27 0.70 10.92 9.59
CA GLN A 27 0.01 12.02 8.92
C GLN A 27 -0.76 12.82 9.99
N ALA A 28 -0.32 14.04 10.28
CA ALA A 28 -1.04 14.98 11.12
C ALA A 28 -2.12 15.66 10.27
N PRO A 29 -3.43 15.43 10.55
CA PRO A 29 -4.52 16.04 9.79
C PRO A 29 -4.35 17.56 9.68
N ASP A 30 -4.61 18.10 8.49
CA ASP A 30 -4.51 19.52 8.15
C ASP A 30 -3.12 20.19 8.30
N ASN A 31 -2.09 19.43 8.71
CA ASN A 31 -0.76 19.97 8.98
C ASN A 31 0.34 19.40 8.09
N GLY A 32 0.43 18.08 7.95
CA GLY A 32 1.48 17.43 7.16
C GLY A 32 2.04 16.15 7.78
N ALA A 33 3.27 15.78 7.42
CA ALA A 33 3.93 14.59 7.94
C ALA A 33 4.72 14.93 9.22
N LEU A 34 4.35 14.32 10.35
CA LEU A 34 4.90 14.59 11.67
C LEU A 34 5.77 13.43 12.17
N LEU A 35 7.05 13.68 12.36
CA LEU A 35 8.00 12.77 12.99
C LEU A 35 8.05 13.02 14.51
N LEU A 36 7.78 11.95 15.26
CA LEU A 36 7.77 11.94 16.71
C LEU A 36 8.89 11.06 17.26
N GLY A 37 9.50 11.51 18.35
CA GLY A 37 10.32 10.65 19.20
C GLY A 37 9.47 9.75 20.09
N MET A 38 10.07 8.68 20.63
CA MET A 38 9.36 7.71 21.49
C MET A 38 8.81 8.29 22.81
N ASN A 39 9.29 9.43 23.27
CA ASN A 39 8.74 10.20 24.40
C ASN A 39 7.71 11.26 23.98
N GLY A 40 7.26 11.24 22.72
CA GLY A 40 6.16 12.06 22.22
C GLY A 40 6.50 13.50 21.85
N HIS A 41 7.78 13.91 21.89
CA HIS A 41 8.17 15.21 21.35
C HIS A 41 8.16 15.19 19.83
N GLU A 42 7.72 16.31 19.26
CA GLU A 42 7.91 16.61 17.84
C GLU A 42 9.40 16.75 17.55
N ILE A 43 9.88 15.98 16.57
CA ILE A 43 11.23 16.09 16.03
C ILE A 43 11.20 16.97 14.80
N ARG A 44 10.21 16.75 13.92
CA ARG A 44 10.09 17.46 12.66
C ARG A 44 8.68 17.36 12.09
N MET A 45 8.19 18.47 11.53
CA MET A 45 7.01 18.53 10.68
C MET A 45 7.42 18.91 9.25
N TRP A 46 7.08 18.06 8.27
CA TRP A 46 7.05 18.48 6.87
C TRP A 46 5.64 18.97 6.57
N LYS A 47 5.48 20.29 6.56
CA LYS A 47 4.19 20.94 6.35
C LYS A 47 3.65 20.65 4.95
N ASP A 48 2.33 20.49 4.86
CA ASP A 48 1.58 20.32 3.62
C ASP A 48 2.00 19.06 2.81
N VAL A 49 2.74 18.12 3.44
CA VAL A 49 3.03 16.81 2.87
C VAL A 49 1.94 15.84 3.25
N HIS A 50 1.39 15.17 2.25
CA HIS A 50 0.35 14.16 2.39
C HIS A 50 0.95 12.76 2.41
N GLY A 51 0.42 11.92 3.29
CA GLY A 51 0.91 10.57 3.51
C GLY A 51 -0.17 9.56 3.23
N PHE A 52 0.04 8.76 2.19
CA PHE A 52 -0.80 7.61 1.91
C PHE A 52 0.00 6.41 1.38
N PRO A 53 0.99 5.91 2.16
CA PRO A 53 1.46 6.34 3.48
C PRO A 53 2.66 7.30 3.42
N ASN A 54 3.04 7.85 4.58
CA ASN A 54 4.38 8.40 4.80
C ASN A 54 5.39 7.27 5.06
N LYS A 55 6.55 7.28 4.39
CA LYS A 55 7.64 6.33 4.66
C LYS A 55 8.97 7.07 4.90
N MET A 56 9.66 6.72 5.98
CA MET A 56 10.99 7.28 6.29
C MET A 56 12.08 6.41 5.67
N PHE A 57 12.96 7.05 4.91
CA PHE A 57 14.14 6.45 4.30
C PHE A 57 15.43 6.88 5.04
N PRO A 58 16.54 6.13 4.87
CA PRO A 58 17.82 6.49 5.46
C PRO A 58 18.25 7.93 5.13
N GLY A 59 18.99 8.55 6.06
CA GLY A 59 19.46 9.94 5.89
C GLY A 59 18.40 11.01 6.20
N GLY A 60 17.24 10.63 6.74
CA GLY A 60 16.18 11.58 7.09
C GLY A 60 15.29 11.96 5.90
N MET A 61 15.27 11.13 4.87
CA MET A 61 14.44 11.31 3.67
C MET A 61 13.01 10.85 3.97
N LEU A 62 12.02 11.61 3.51
CA LEU A 62 10.59 11.29 3.62
C LEU A 62 10.03 10.99 2.23
N MET A 63 9.26 9.90 2.11
CA MET A 63 8.39 9.66 0.97
C MET A 63 6.95 10.04 1.32
N GLY A 64 6.27 10.75 0.43
CA GLY A 64 4.88 11.18 0.56
C GLY A 64 4.34 11.78 -0.74
N SER A 65 3.37 12.69 -0.64
CA SER A 65 2.68 13.35 -1.74
C SER A 65 2.56 14.85 -1.46
N THR A 66 2.51 15.66 -2.52
CA THR A 66 2.28 17.12 -2.41
C THR A 66 0.80 17.50 -2.33
N GLY A 67 -0.11 16.53 -2.39
CA GLY A 67 -1.54 16.79 -2.26
C GLY A 67 -2.41 15.65 -2.76
N THR A 68 -3.71 15.78 -2.53
CA THR A 68 -4.72 14.82 -3.00
C THR A 68 -5.50 15.38 -4.17
N ARG A 69 -5.88 14.53 -5.13
CA ARG A 69 -6.84 14.89 -6.16
C ARG A 69 -8.19 15.16 -5.49
N HIS A 70 -8.90 16.16 -6.00
CA HIS A 70 -10.18 16.56 -5.40
C HIS A 70 -11.16 15.36 -5.39
N PRO A 71 -11.78 15.01 -4.23
CA PRO A 71 -12.54 13.77 -4.09
C PRO A 71 -13.74 13.62 -5.04
N LYS A 72 -14.28 14.74 -5.55
CA LYS A 72 -15.32 14.74 -6.61
C LYS A 72 -14.87 14.05 -7.91
N HIS A 73 -13.56 13.97 -8.15
CA HIS A 73 -12.97 13.52 -9.41
C HIS A 73 -12.07 12.29 -9.26
N GLY A 74 -11.62 11.97 -8.05
CA GLY A 74 -10.77 10.81 -7.79
C GLY A 74 -11.13 10.14 -6.45
N LEU A 75 -10.82 8.85 -6.35
CA LEU A 75 -11.06 8.07 -5.13
C LEU A 75 -9.72 7.82 -4.43
N GLN A 76 -9.38 8.66 -3.45
CA GLN A 76 -8.12 8.52 -2.69
C GLN A 76 -6.88 8.50 -3.61
N ASP A 77 -6.92 9.34 -4.65
CA ASP A 77 -5.79 9.57 -5.57
C ASP A 77 -4.88 10.63 -4.97
N GLU A 78 -3.63 10.28 -4.69
CA GLU A 78 -2.57 11.26 -4.45
C GLU A 78 -2.10 11.88 -5.78
N LEU A 79 -1.75 13.16 -5.77
CA LEU A 79 -1.34 13.90 -6.97
C LEU A 79 -0.02 13.36 -7.53
N ASP A 80 0.94 13.07 -6.65
CA ASP A 80 2.28 12.62 -6.99
C ASP A 80 2.87 11.75 -5.87
N LEU A 81 4.02 11.14 -6.17
CA LEU A 81 4.89 10.52 -5.17
C LEU A 81 6.20 11.30 -5.15
N VAL A 82 6.58 11.85 -4.00
CA VAL A 82 7.77 12.67 -3.81
C VAL A 82 8.70 12.09 -2.75
N GLN A 83 10.00 12.25 -2.98
CA GLN A 83 11.04 12.10 -1.96
C GLN A 83 11.49 13.49 -1.52
N ILE A 84 11.46 13.72 -0.21
CA ILE A 84 11.74 15.01 0.41
C ILE A 84 12.92 14.84 1.37
N ASP A 85 13.89 15.75 1.31
CA ASP A 85 15.02 15.75 2.22
C ASP A 85 14.68 16.27 3.63
N TRP A 86 15.67 16.26 4.50
CA TRP A 86 15.52 16.76 5.86
C TRP A 86 15.28 18.27 5.93
N ASP A 87 15.52 19.05 4.89
CA ASP A 87 15.23 20.49 4.91
C ASP A 87 13.84 20.82 4.35
N GLY A 88 13.24 19.86 3.63
CA GLY A 88 11.92 20.01 3.02
C GLY A 88 11.96 20.20 1.51
N ASN A 89 13.12 19.99 0.89
CA ASN A 89 13.26 20.08 -0.56
C ASN A 89 12.84 18.76 -1.20
N ILE A 90 12.04 18.84 -2.26
CA ILE A 90 11.74 17.69 -3.10
C ILE A 90 13.00 17.36 -3.90
N VAL A 91 13.57 16.17 -3.67
CA VAL A 91 14.78 15.67 -4.35
C VAL A 91 14.49 14.64 -5.42
N TRP A 92 13.27 14.09 -5.43
CA TRP A 92 12.76 13.20 -6.47
C TRP A 92 11.24 13.29 -6.51
N LYS A 93 10.64 13.12 -7.70
CA LYS A 93 9.19 13.19 -7.90
C LYS A 93 8.74 12.33 -9.07
N PHE A 94 7.61 11.66 -8.90
CA PHE A 94 6.85 11.01 -9.98
C PHE A 94 5.42 11.55 -10.00
N ASP A 95 5.01 12.10 -11.15
CA ASP A 95 3.63 12.56 -11.41
C ASP A 95 3.14 12.23 -12.82
N ARG A 96 3.84 11.37 -13.57
CA ARG A 96 3.63 11.20 -15.03
C ARG A 96 2.83 9.95 -15.42
N ALA A 97 1.91 9.49 -14.58
CA ALA A 97 1.07 8.34 -14.93
C ALA A 97 -0.05 8.71 -15.91
N GLU A 98 -0.79 9.77 -15.64
CA GLU A 98 -1.94 10.20 -16.46
C GLU A 98 -2.02 11.72 -16.52
N PHE A 99 -2.32 12.28 -17.71
CA PHE A 99 -2.70 13.68 -17.83
C PHE A 99 -4.20 13.83 -17.63
N ILE A 100 -4.61 14.62 -16.65
CA ILE A 100 -5.99 14.70 -16.18
C ILE A 100 -6.48 16.15 -16.30
N GLU A 101 -7.67 16.30 -16.87
CA GLU A 101 -8.40 17.56 -16.97
C GLU A 101 -9.72 17.47 -16.20
N ASP A 102 -9.65 17.75 -14.90
CA ASP A 102 -10.85 17.76 -14.06
C ASP A 102 -11.70 19.03 -14.31
N PRO A 103 -13.04 18.92 -14.42
CA PRO A 103 -13.90 20.07 -14.69
C PRO A 103 -13.70 21.24 -13.71
N GLY A 104 -13.30 22.39 -14.24
CA GLY A 104 -13.05 23.61 -13.45
C GLY A 104 -11.65 23.70 -12.82
N MET A 105 -10.77 22.75 -13.12
CA MET A 105 -9.38 22.72 -12.67
C MET A 105 -8.43 22.85 -13.88
N GLU A 106 -7.21 23.30 -13.63
CA GLU A 106 -6.15 23.28 -14.66
C GLU A 106 -5.70 21.84 -14.92
N GLY A 107 -5.56 21.48 -16.21
CA GLY A 107 -5.07 20.18 -16.62
C GLY A 107 -3.64 19.92 -16.13
N ARG A 108 -3.39 18.73 -15.60
CA ARG A 108 -2.06 18.39 -15.06
C ARG A 108 -1.76 16.91 -15.14
N TRP A 109 -0.47 16.60 -15.13
CA TRP A 109 0.02 15.24 -14.91
C TRP A 109 -0.17 14.85 -13.45
N MET A 110 -0.67 13.64 -13.21
CA MET A 110 -0.80 13.05 -11.88
C MET A 110 -0.27 11.60 -11.86
N ALA A 111 0.29 11.18 -10.73
CA ALA A 111 0.62 9.78 -10.48
C ALA A 111 -0.64 8.95 -10.19
N ARG A 112 -1.64 9.58 -9.56
CA ARG A 112 -2.81 8.89 -8.97
C ARG A 112 -2.38 7.77 -8.01
N GLN A 113 -1.37 8.03 -7.18
CA GLN A 113 -0.84 7.03 -6.25
C GLN A 113 -1.93 6.67 -5.23
N HIS A 114 -2.02 5.37 -4.92
CA HIS A 114 -3.02 4.78 -4.03
C HIS A 114 -2.35 3.78 -3.09
N HIS A 115 -2.49 3.99 -1.77
CA HIS A 115 -1.99 3.19 -0.63
C HIS A 115 -0.53 2.76 -0.55
N ASP A 116 0.20 2.37 -1.61
CA ASP A 116 1.52 1.75 -1.39
C ASP A 116 2.52 1.98 -2.52
N PHE A 117 3.79 1.84 -2.18
CA PHE A 117 4.92 1.98 -3.08
C PHE A 117 6.18 1.37 -2.45
N GLN A 118 7.08 0.82 -3.25
CA GLN A 118 8.33 0.22 -2.79
C GLN A 118 9.51 0.70 -3.64
N ARG A 119 10.50 1.31 -2.99
CA ARG A 119 11.76 1.69 -3.63
C ARG A 119 12.71 0.51 -3.61
N GLU A 120 13.37 0.24 -4.72
CA GLU A 120 14.38 -0.81 -4.88
C GLU A 120 15.35 -0.83 -3.68
N GLY A 121 15.64 -2.02 -3.18
CA GLY A 121 16.41 -2.25 -1.97
C GLY A 121 15.54 -2.53 -0.73
N SER A 122 14.32 -1.98 -0.67
CA SER A 122 13.37 -2.23 0.42
C SER A 122 12.11 -2.94 -0.06
N SER A 123 11.83 -4.11 0.50
CA SER A 123 10.62 -4.88 0.13
C SER A 123 9.35 -4.40 0.83
N THR A 124 9.49 -3.77 2.00
CA THR A 124 8.36 -3.42 2.88
C THR A 124 8.22 -1.92 3.12
N GLY A 125 9.26 -1.12 2.85
CA GLY A 125 9.22 0.34 2.94
C GLY A 125 9.26 0.89 4.37
N TYR A 126 9.50 0.05 5.37
CA TYR A 126 9.89 0.44 6.72
C TYR A 126 11.28 -0.11 7.04
N TYR A 127 11.87 0.33 8.16
CA TYR A 127 13.20 -0.10 8.56
C TYR A 127 13.27 -1.63 8.73
N ALA A 128 14.05 -2.27 7.86
CA ALA A 128 14.34 -3.69 7.87
C ALA A 128 15.86 -3.85 7.62
N PRO A 129 16.66 -4.31 8.61
CA PRO A 129 18.11 -4.39 8.46
C PRO A 129 18.54 -5.20 7.23
N GLY A 130 19.41 -4.63 6.40
CA GLY A 130 19.89 -5.24 5.17
C GLY A 130 18.92 -5.15 3.98
N GLN A 131 17.85 -4.37 4.12
CA GLN A 131 16.87 -4.06 3.08
C GLN A 131 16.64 -2.54 3.00
N GLU A 132 17.73 -1.79 3.01
CA GLU A 132 17.70 -0.35 2.90
C GLU A 132 17.30 0.08 1.47
N PRO A 133 16.34 1.01 1.32
CA PRO A 133 15.97 1.53 0.00
C PRO A 133 17.11 2.37 -0.58
N LYS A 134 17.27 2.33 -1.90
CA LYS A 134 18.13 3.26 -2.64
C LYS A 134 17.53 4.67 -2.58
N ILE A 135 18.30 5.64 -2.10
CA ILE A 135 17.83 7.01 -1.85
C ILE A 135 18.19 8.00 -2.97
N ASP A 136 19.05 7.62 -3.91
CA ASP A 136 19.57 8.46 -4.99
C ASP A 136 19.56 7.73 -6.35
N SER A 137 18.89 6.58 -6.40
CA SER A 137 18.86 5.68 -7.56
C SER A 137 17.76 4.62 -7.39
N GLY A 138 17.65 3.76 -8.39
CA GLY A 138 16.78 2.58 -8.36
C GLY A 138 15.35 2.84 -8.76
N ASN A 139 14.67 1.77 -9.10
CA ASN A 139 13.28 1.83 -9.55
C ASN A 139 12.32 1.87 -8.34
N THR A 140 11.13 2.41 -8.56
CA THR A 140 10.05 2.48 -7.58
C THR A 140 8.84 1.75 -8.14
N LEU A 141 8.38 0.72 -7.45
CA LEU A 141 7.04 0.19 -7.66
C LEU A 141 6.05 1.15 -7.02
N VAL A 142 5.06 1.60 -7.78
CA VAL A 142 4.03 2.52 -7.30
C VAL A 142 2.67 1.91 -7.60
N LEU A 143 1.86 1.74 -6.56
CA LEU A 143 0.46 1.38 -6.72
C LEU A 143 -0.33 2.65 -7.01
N CYS A 144 -1.05 2.64 -8.11
CA CYS A 144 -1.82 3.78 -8.62
C CYS A 144 -3.19 3.34 -9.08
N HIS A 145 -4.03 4.32 -9.42
CA HIS A 145 -5.29 4.07 -10.11
C HIS A 145 -5.21 4.35 -11.61
N LYS A 146 -5.99 3.57 -12.37
CA LYS A 146 -6.27 3.79 -13.79
C LYS A 146 -7.73 3.46 -14.06
N ASN A 147 -8.45 4.32 -14.77
CA ASN A 147 -9.84 4.04 -15.06
C ASN A 147 -9.94 3.05 -16.24
N THR A 148 -10.86 2.09 -16.14
CA THR A 148 -11.05 1.09 -17.20
C THR A 148 -12.51 0.69 -17.35
N VAL A 149 -12.84 0.13 -18.52
CA VAL A 149 -14.13 -0.50 -18.79
C VAL A 149 -13.85 -1.95 -19.15
N ASN A 150 -14.22 -2.87 -18.26
CA ASN A 150 -14.05 -4.29 -18.48
C ASN A 150 -15.38 -5.04 -18.25
N PRO A 151 -16.12 -5.40 -19.32
CA PRO A 151 -17.41 -6.10 -19.21
C PRO A 151 -17.35 -7.48 -18.55
N TYR A 152 -16.16 -8.09 -18.45
CA TYR A 152 -15.99 -9.33 -17.68
C TYR A 152 -16.18 -9.09 -16.17
N ILE A 153 -15.93 -7.86 -15.71
CA ILE A 153 -16.05 -7.42 -14.32
C ILE A 153 -17.39 -6.74 -14.10
N SER A 154 -17.69 -5.67 -14.85
CA SER A 154 -18.92 -4.89 -14.75
C SER A 154 -19.16 -4.09 -16.03
N ASP A 155 -20.42 -3.73 -16.28
CA ASP A 155 -20.82 -2.80 -17.35
C ASP A 155 -20.58 -1.32 -17.00
N LYS A 156 -20.14 -1.04 -15.77
CA LYS A 156 -19.85 0.30 -15.23
C LYS A 156 -18.39 0.69 -15.48
N MET A 157 -18.11 1.99 -15.44
CA MET A 157 -16.73 2.49 -15.34
C MET A 157 -16.10 2.00 -14.04
N LEU A 158 -14.88 1.50 -14.10
CA LEU A 158 -14.12 1.03 -12.96
C LEU A 158 -12.95 1.97 -12.67
N VAL A 159 -12.65 2.14 -11.39
CA VAL A 159 -11.33 2.56 -10.94
C VAL A 159 -10.55 1.27 -10.68
N ASP A 160 -9.54 1.01 -11.52
CA ASP A 160 -8.71 -0.18 -11.44
C ASP A 160 -7.39 0.13 -10.74
N ASP A 161 -6.87 -0.86 -10.03
CA ASP A 161 -5.57 -0.81 -9.40
C ASP A 161 -4.49 -1.21 -10.41
N VAL A 162 -3.52 -0.32 -10.62
CA VAL A 162 -2.37 -0.52 -11.49
C VAL A 162 -1.08 -0.42 -10.70
N ILE A 163 -0.12 -1.29 -11.00
CA ILE A 163 1.24 -1.20 -10.48
C ILE A 163 2.14 -0.72 -11.62
N TYR A 164 2.83 0.40 -11.38
CA TYR A 164 3.89 0.87 -12.25
C TYR A 164 5.26 0.54 -11.65
N GLU A 165 6.21 0.13 -12.50
CA GLU A 165 7.63 0.25 -12.18
C GLU A 165 8.18 1.52 -12.84
N VAL A 166 8.60 2.45 -12.00
CA VAL A 166 9.09 3.77 -12.41
C VAL A 166 10.59 3.85 -12.17
N THR A 167 11.35 4.23 -13.18
CA THR A 167 12.79 4.47 -13.04
C THR A 167 13.08 5.69 -12.18
N TRP A 168 14.35 5.85 -11.78
CA TRP A 168 14.78 7.05 -11.08
C TRP A 168 14.50 8.34 -11.88
N ASP A 169 14.62 8.30 -13.21
CA ASP A 169 14.38 9.45 -14.09
C ASP A 169 12.89 9.74 -14.34
N GLY A 170 12.00 8.89 -13.82
CA GLY A 170 10.54 9.08 -13.89
C GLY A 170 9.85 8.34 -15.04
N ASP A 171 10.59 7.55 -15.82
CA ASP A 171 10.01 6.73 -16.89
C ASP A 171 9.32 5.47 -16.35
N ILE A 172 8.11 5.20 -16.83
CA ILE A 172 7.40 3.94 -16.57
C ILE A 172 7.98 2.86 -17.50
N VAL A 173 8.59 1.83 -16.93
CA VAL A 173 9.21 0.72 -17.68
C VAL A 173 8.42 -0.58 -17.61
N TRP A 174 7.45 -0.66 -16.69
CA TRP A 174 6.52 -1.77 -16.56
C TRP A 174 5.19 -1.29 -15.99
N GLU A 175 4.11 -1.92 -16.44
CA GLU A 175 2.72 -1.66 -16.02
C GLU A 175 2.02 -3.01 -15.82
N TRP A 176 1.22 -3.11 -14.77
CA TRP A 176 0.38 -4.28 -14.50
C TRP A 176 -0.96 -3.84 -13.91
N ASN A 177 -2.06 -4.13 -14.61
CA ASN A 177 -3.41 -3.73 -14.20
C ASN A 177 -4.19 -4.93 -13.66
N CYS A 178 -4.94 -4.77 -12.57
CA CYS A 178 -5.75 -5.87 -12.04
C CYS A 178 -6.80 -6.37 -13.04
N ALA A 179 -7.43 -5.48 -13.82
CA ALA A 179 -8.49 -5.84 -14.73
C ALA A 179 -7.99 -6.70 -15.91
N ASP A 180 -6.73 -6.58 -16.31
CA ASP A 180 -6.13 -7.40 -17.37
C ASP A 180 -5.98 -8.87 -16.94
N HIS A 181 -5.95 -9.13 -15.64
CA HIS A 181 -5.72 -10.45 -15.05
C HIS A 181 -6.94 -11.03 -14.31
N VAL A 182 -8.11 -10.40 -14.41
CA VAL A 182 -9.31 -10.80 -13.65
C VAL A 182 -9.76 -12.24 -13.92
N GLU A 183 -9.53 -12.76 -15.14
CA GLU A 183 -9.83 -14.16 -15.47
C GLU A 183 -8.92 -15.14 -14.71
N GLU A 184 -7.67 -14.76 -14.48
CA GLU A 184 -6.69 -15.57 -13.75
C GLU A 184 -7.03 -15.69 -12.26
N MET A 185 -7.76 -14.71 -11.71
CA MET A 185 -8.16 -14.64 -10.30
C MET A 185 -9.14 -15.76 -9.89
N GLY A 186 -9.77 -16.43 -10.86
CA GLY A 186 -10.56 -17.64 -10.61
C GLY A 186 -11.88 -17.40 -9.87
N PHE A 187 -12.46 -16.20 -9.98
CA PHE A 187 -13.76 -15.90 -9.40
C PHE A 187 -14.85 -16.85 -9.91
N THR A 188 -15.69 -17.32 -9.00
CA THR A 188 -16.88 -18.11 -9.36
C THR A 188 -17.87 -17.24 -10.14
N GLU A 189 -18.77 -17.88 -10.89
CA GLU A 189 -19.83 -17.16 -11.60
C GLU A 189 -20.70 -16.32 -10.65
N ALA A 190 -20.98 -16.84 -9.45
CA ALA A 190 -21.72 -16.09 -8.42
C ALA A 190 -20.99 -14.82 -7.98
N ALA A 191 -19.66 -14.90 -7.77
CA ALA A 191 -18.84 -13.75 -7.42
C ALA A 191 -18.78 -12.73 -8.58
N ARG A 192 -18.58 -13.18 -9.83
CA ARG A 192 -18.61 -12.30 -11.00
C ARG A 192 -19.95 -11.62 -11.19
N ASN A 193 -21.06 -12.34 -11.00
CA ASN A 193 -22.41 -11.78 -11.06
C ASN A 193 -22.69 -10.78 -9.94
N ALA A 194 -22.06 -10.92 -8.76
CA ALA A 194 -22.14 -9.93 -7.68
C ALA A 194 -21.33 -8.68 -8.04
N MET A 195 -20.05 -8.83 -8.39
CA MET A 195 -19.17 -7.73 -8.81
C MET A 195 -19.74 -6.94 -9.99
N CYS A 196 -20.35 -7.61 -10.98
CA CYS A 196 -20.93 -6.93 -12.13
C CYS A 196 -22.09 -5.99 -11.74
N ARG A 197 -22.96 -6.46 -10.83
CA ARG A 197 -24.11 -5.67 -10.34
C ARG A 197 -23.66 -4.53 -9.43
N ASP A 198 -22.73 -4.81 -8.53
CA ASP A 198 -22.19 -3.85 -7.57
C ASP A 198 -20.67 -4.04 -7.44
N PRO A 199 -19.87 -3.33 -8.26
CA PRO A 199 -18.41 -3.35 -8.17
C PRO A 199 -17.90 -2.45 -7.03
N ASN A 200 -18.63 -2.40 -5.91
CA ASN A 200 -18.46 -1.42 -4.84
C ASN A 200 -18.52 0.00 -5.39
N PHE A 201 -19.68 0.38 -5.92
CA PHE A 201 -19.83 1.65 -6.62
C PHE A 201 -19.63 2.84 -5.67
N ARG A 202 -18.55 3.61 -5.89
CA ARG A 202 -18.22 4.81 -5.13
C ARG A 202 -18.73 6.03 -5.91
N GLY A 203 -19.95 6.46 -5.59
CA GLY A 203 -20.58 7.66 -6.14
C GLY A 203 -22.11 7.64 -5.98
N GLY A 204 -22.71 8.80 -5.70
CA GLY A 204 -24.17 8.95 -5.58
C GLY A 204 -24.74 9.06 -4.15
N THR A 205 -23.99 8.71 -3.10
CA THR A 205 -24.49 8.85 -1.70
C THR A 205 -23.50 9.50 -0.72
N ILE A 206 -22.18 9.48 -0.98
CA ILE A 206 -21.16 10.17 -0.16
C ILE A 206 -20.72 11.49 -0.81
N MET A 207 -20.94 11.63 -2.13
CA MET A 207 -20.59 12.80 -2.93
C MET A 207 -21.70 13.00 -3.97
N GLU A 208 -22.59 13.96 -3.69
CA GLU A 208 -23.70 14.33 -4.57
C GLU A 208 -23.10 14.84 -5.90
N ASN A 209 -23.40 14.17 -7.02
CA ASN A 209 -22.99 14.51 -8.40
C ASN A 209 -21.58 14.09 -8.87
N ALA A 210 -20.85 13.21 -8.17
CA ALA A 210 -19.66 12.58 -8.75
C ALA A 210 -20.07 11.45 -9.72
N PRO A 211 -19.45 11.32 -10.91
CA PRO A 211 -19.66 10.15 -11.75
C PRO A 211 -19.17 8.94 -10.97
N GLY A 212 -20.09 8.07 -10.56
CA GLY A 212 -19.68 6.93 -9.75
C GLY A 212 -18.82 5.97 -10.54
N VAL A 213 -17.77 5.47 -9.89
CA VAL A 213 -16.84 4.47 -10.42
C VAL A 213 -16.89 3.23 -9.55
N GLY A 214 -16.77 2.05 -10.16
CA GLY A 214 -16.65 0.78 -9.45
C GLY A 214 -15.24 0.58 -8.91
N ASP A 215 -15.11 0.57 -7.59
CA ASP A 215 -13.87 0.31 -6.86
C ASP A 215 -13.76 -1.20 -6.57
N TRP A 216 -13.53 -1.98 -7.63
CA TRP A 216 -13.83 -3.41 -7.64
C TRP A 216 -12.79 -4.29 -6.94
N MET A 217 -11.50 -3.89 -6.98
CA MET A 217 -10.39 -4.65 -6.40
C MET A 217 -9.90 -4.01 -5.09
N HIS A 218 -9.61 -2.71 -5.14
CA HIS A 218 -9.14 -1.87 -4.05
C HIS A 218 -7.91 -2.47 -3.38
N VAL A 219 -6.75 -2.31 -4.01
CA VAL A 219 -5.49 -2.83 -3.47
C VAL A 219 -4.99 -1.88 -2.38
N ASN A 220 -4.84 -2.37 -1.15
CA ASN A 220 -4.40 -1.54 -0.02
C ASN A 220 -2.93 -1.70 0.34
N SER A 221 -2.28 -2.74 -0.16
CA SER A 221 -0.88 -3.00 0.17
C SER A 221 -0.19 -3.69 -0.98
N MET A 222 1.07 -3.35 -1.15
CA MET A 222 1.94 -3.91 -2.16
C MET A 222 3.35 -4.03 -1.59
N SER A 223 3.94 -5.21 -1.69
CA SER A 223 5.31 -5.46 -1.26
C SER A 223 5.97 -6.44 -2.22
N THR A 224 7.26 -6.25 -2.51
CA THR A 224 8.02 -7.36 -3.07
C THR A 224 8.21 -8.42 -1.99
N LEU A 225 8.41 -9.67 -2.39
CA LEU A 225 8.66 -10.75 -1.44
C LEU A 225 10.02 -10.57 -0.75
N GLY A 226 10.98 -9.98 -1.47
CA GLY A 226 12.33 -9.72 -0.99
C GLY A 226 13.13 -11.01 -0.76
N PRO A 227 14.35 -10.91 -0.20
CA PRO A 227 15.19 -12.05 0.17
C PRO A 227 14.40 -13.18 0.84
N ASN A 228 14.46 -14.39 0.27
CA ASN A 228 13.60 -15.48 0.69
C ASN A 228 14.32 -16.84 0.76
N LYS A 229 14.43 -17.38 1.98
CA LYS A 229 15.09 -18.66 2.26
C LYS A 229 14.56 -19.86 1.48
N TRP A 230 13.29 -19.84 1.07
CA TRP A 230 12.70 -20.96 0.30
C TRP A 230 13.15 -20.92 -1.15
N PHE A 231 13.32 -19.72 -1.70
CA PHE A 231 13.91 -19.53 -3.01
C PHE A 231 15.38 -19.93 -3.02
N ASP A 232 16.14 -19.54 -2.00
CA ASP A 232 17.54 -19.96 -1.82
C ASP A 232 17.67 -21.50 -1.72
N ALA A 233 16.62 -22.17 -1.23
CA ALA A 233 16.52 -23.63 -1.17
C ALA A 233 15.98 -24.27 -2.47
N GLY A 234 15.74 -23.49 -3.53
CA GLY A 234 15.34 -23.95 -4.87
C GLY A 234 13.85 -23.87 -5.19
N ASP A 235 13.00 -23.35 -4.30
CA ASP A 235 11.57 -23.17 -4.59
C ASP A 235 11.30 -21.86 -5.32
N ALA A 236 11.25 -21.94 -6.65
CA ALA A 236 11.03 -20.79 -7.54
C ALA A 236 9.74 -20.00 -7.25
N ARG A 237 8.74 -20.60 -6.57
CA ARG A 237 7.50 -19.91 -6.18
C ARG A 237 7.73 -18.79 -5.16
N PHE A 238 8.91 -18.71 -4.56
CA PHE A 238 9.27 -17.67 -3.60
C PHE A 238 10.35 -16.72 -4.14
N HIS A 239 10.45 -16.56 -5.46
CA HIS A 239 11.33 -15.57 -6.10
C HIS A 239 11.24 -14.20 -5.41
N PRO A 240 12.35 -13.56 -5.02
CA PRO A 240 12.37 -12.29 -4.30
C PRO A 240 11.60 -11.16 -4.99
N ASP A 241 11.65 -11.14 -6.32
CA ASP A 241 10.98 -10.11 -7.12
C ASP A 241 9.47 -10.33 -7.25
N ASN A 242 8.93 -11.42 -6.70
CA ASN A 242 7.48 -11.60 -6.69
C ASN A 242 6.82 -10.48 -5.91
N ILE A 243 5.72 -9.92 -6.42
CA ILE A 243 4.95 -8.91 -5.71
C ILE A 243 3.78 -9.59 -5.01
N ILE A 244 3.56 -9.23 -3.74
CA ILE A 244 2.40 -9.59 -2.93
C ILE A 244 1.53 -8.35 -2.76
N ILE A 245 0.24 -8.50 -3.07
CA ILE A 245 -0.76 -7.47 -2.85
C ILE A 245 -2.00 -8.03 -2.11
N ASP A 246 -2.76 -7.13 -1.49
CA ASP A 246 -4.02 -7.42 -0.81
C ASP A 246 -5.16 -6.64 -1.46
N GLY A 247 -6.16 -7.35 -1.98
CA GLY A 247 -7.38 -6.76 -2.55
C GLY A 247 -8.51 -6.79 -1.53
N ARG A 248 -8.90 -5.62 -1.02
CA ARG A 248 -9.89 -5.50 0.06
C ARG A 248 -11.28 -5.91 -0.38
N GLU A 249 -11.71 -5.51 -1.57
CA GLU A 249 -13.09 -5.74 -2.02
C GLU A 249 -13.29 -7.16 -2.55
N THR A 250 -12.19 -7.83 -2.94
CA THR A 250 -12.20 -9.23 -3.40
C THR A 250 -11.83 -10.23 -2.30
N ASN A 251 -11.38 -9.76 -1.13
CA ASN A 251 -10.87 -10.57 -0.01
C ASN A 251 -9.78 -11.57 -0.48
N ILE A 252 -8.87 -11.08 -1.34
CA ILE A 252 -7.73 -11.83 -1.86
C ILE A 252 -6.48 -11.38 -1.10
N ARG A 253 -5.93 -12.29 -0.28
CA ARG A 253 -4.76 -12.03 0.59
C ARG A 253 -3.43 -12.58 0.09
N ARG A 254 -3.38 -13.06 -1.15
CA ARG A 254 -2.11 -13.45 -1.79
C ARG A 254 -2.26 -13.47 -3.29
N ILE A 255 -1.48 -12.61 -3.90
CA ILE A 255 -1.27 -12.53 -5.35
C ILE A 255 0.24 -12.58 -5.51
N GLN A 256 0.71 -13.45 -6.40
CA GLN A 256 2.12 -13.53 -6.76
C GLN A 256 2.21 -13.08 -8.21
N LEU A 257 2.76 -11.89 -8.41
CA LEU A 257 3.13 -11.38 -9.73
C LEU A 257 4.59 -11.72 -9.98
N ALA A 258 4.92 -12.48 -11.03
CA ALA A 258 6.31 -12.65 -11.42
C ALA A 258 6.79 -11.34 -12.08
N SER A 259 7.71 -10.61 -11.47
CA SER A 259 8.16 -9.33 -12.03
C SER A 259 8.95 -9.51 -13.33
N ALA A 260 8.91 -8.46 -14.16
CA ALA A 260 9.54 -8.39 -15.46
C ALA A 260 10.96 -7.83 -15.37
N THR A 261 11.94 -8.67 -15.06
CA THR A 261 13.22 -8.49 -15.77
C THR A 261 13.04 -8.96 -17.22
N PRO A 262 13.80 -8.43 -18.21
CA PRO A 262 13.62 -8.70 -19.65
C PRO A 262 13.61 -10.18 -20.07
N SER A 263 13.92 -11.11 -19.16
CA SER A 263 13.98 -12.54 -19.41
C SER A 263 12.65 -13.30 -19.21
N ARG A 264 11.55 -12.70 -18.71
CA ARG A 264 10.37 -13.49 -18.26
C ARG A 264 8.99 -12.84 -18.49
N LEU A 265 8.68 -12.47 -19.73
CA LEU A 265 7.40 -11.90 -20.16
C LEU A 265 6.15 -12.83 -20.10
N ASN A 266 6.16 -14.01 -19.46
CA ASN A 266 5.11 -15.02 -19.70
C ASN A 266 4.71 -15.94 -18.51
N GLU A 267 5.04 -15.63 -17.26
CA GLU A 267 4.59 -16.48 -16.14
C GLU A 267 3.21 -16.01 -15.61
N LYS A 268 2.20 -16.91 -15.68
CA LYS A 268 0.85 -16.67 -15.13
C LYS A 268 0.92 -16.33 -13.64
N ALA A 269 0.18 -15.30 -13.21
CA ALA A 269 0.06 -14.97 -11.81
C ALA A 269 -0.66 -16.11 -11.06
N ARG A 270 -0.26 -16.35 -9.80
CA ARG A 270 -0.91 -17.36 -8.95
C ARG A 270 -1.75 -16.68 -7.88
N TRP A 271 -3.04 -16.98 -7.89
CA TRP A 271 -4.07 -16.36 -7.07
C TRP A 271 -4.50 -17.30 -5.94
N TYR A 272 -4.54 -16.80 -4.71
CA TYR A 272 -5.08 -17.53 -3.57
C TYR A 272 -6.11 -16.68 -2.84
N SER A 273 -7.38 -17.04 -2.99
CA SER A 273 -8.48 -16.47 -2.20
C SER A 273 -8.80 -17.37 -1.00
N THR A 274 -9.12 -16.76 0.14
CA THR A 274 -9.68 -17.48 1.29
C THR A 274 -11.13 -17.91 1.08
N LEU A 275 -11.80 -17.40 0.04
CA LEU A 275 -13.21 -17.68 -0.28
C LEU A 275 -13.39 -18.70 -1.42
N ALA A 276 -12.37 -18.94 -2.25
CA ALA A 276 -12.54 -19.67 -3.52
C ALA A 276 -12.33 -21.19 -3.47
N SER A 277 -12.23 -21.84 -2.30
CA SER A 277 -12.27 -23.32 -2.26
C SER A 277 -12.56 -23.92 -0.87
N PRO A 278 -13.45 -24.93 -0.76
CA PRO A 278 -13.56 -25.78 0.43
C PRO A 278 -12.27 -26.55 0.75
N SER A 279 -11.38 -26.76 -0.23
CA SER A 279 -10.12 -27.50 -0.06
C SER A 279 -8.95 -26.66 0.48
N ASN A 280 -9.11 -25.33 0.62
CA ASN A 280 -8.08 -24.42 1.13
C ASN A 280 -8.04 -24.30 2.66
N GLN A 281 -8.71 -25.20 3.40
CA GLN A 281 -8.64 -25.24 4.88
C GLN A 281 -7.26 -25.56 5.47
N ARG A 282 -6.21 -25.80 4.66
CA ARG A 282 -4.86 -26.17 5.12
C ARG A 282 -3.84 -25.03 5.18
N LEU A 283 -4.26 -23.78 5.11
CA LEU A 283 -3.46 -22.65 5.59
C LEU A 283 -4.23 -21.92 6.69
N ARG A 284 -4.53 -22.63 7.79
CA ARG A 284 -4.71 -21.97 9.09
C ARG A 284 -3.34 -21.42 9.50
N GLY A 285 -3.03 -20.23 9.02
CA GLY A 285 -2.00 -19.39 9.64
C GLY A 285 -2.41 -19.18 11.08
N VAL A 286 -1.67 -19.83 11.97
CA VAL A 286 -1.75 -19.62 13.41
C VAL A 286 -1.57 -18.13 13.64
N TRP A 287 -2.57 -17.49 14.24
CA TRP A 287 -2.40 -16.20 14.88
C TRP A 287 -1.29 -16.35 15.91
N ALA A 288 -0.08 -15.92 15.58
CA ALA A 288 0.93 -15.67 16.56
C ALA A 288 0.73 -14.23 17.04
N MET A 289 -0.21 -14.05 17.98
CA MET A 289 0.09 -13.10 19.07
C MET A 289 1.41 -13.59 19.66
N HIS A 290 2.50 -12.87 19.39
CA HIS A 290 3.76 -13.11 20.08
C HIS A 290 3.63 -12.57 21.51
N THR A 291 3.08 -13.40 22.41
CA THR A 291 3.62 -13.52 23.76
C THR A 291 4.59 -14.71 23.74
N LEU A 292 5.88 -14.42 23.85
CA LEU A 292 6.94 -15.43 23.94
C LEU A 292 7.05 -15.98 25.38
N PRO A 293 7.67 -17.18 25.56
CA PRO A 293 7.43 -18.06 26.70
C PRO A 293 8.34 -17.77 27.89
N GLY A 294 7.79 -17.82 29.10
CA GLY A 294 8.55 -17.98 30.34
C GLY A 294 8.48 -19.43 30.82
N LYS A 295 9.62 -20.15 30.79
CA LYS A 295 9.80 -21.42 31.50
C LYS A 295 10.21 -21.16 32.95
N ASN A 296 9.72 -22.05 33.83
CA ASN A 296 9.98 -22.22 35.27
C ASN A 296 9.14 -21.26 36.14
N GLY A 297 8.18 -21.68 36.95
CA GLY A 297 7.90 -22.98 37.55
C GLY A 297 7.84 -22.81 39.05
N THR A 298 6.64 -22.62 39.62
CA THR A 298 6.27 -23.07 40.96
C THR A 298 4.76 -23.11 41.07
N THR A 299 4.26 -24.33 41.19
CA THR A 299 2.94 -24.69 41.71
C THR A 299 2.69 -24.10 43.09
N SER A 300 1.55 -23.44 43.28
CA SER A 300 0.75 -23.65 44.49
C SER A 300 -0.72 -23.31 44.20
N ALA A 301 -1.54 -24.36 44.18
CA ALA A 301 -2.97 -24.26 44.30
C ALA A 301 -3.37 -23.69 45.67
N ARG A 302 -4.43 -22.87 45.72
CA ARG A 302 -5.60 -23.10 46.59
C ARG A 302 -6.60 -21.94 46.51
N GLN A 303 -7.86 -22.38 46.33
CA GLN A 303 -9.17 -21.78 46.58
C GLN A 303 -9.55 -20.52 45.81
#